data_AF-A0A7S2S2X4-F1
#
_entry.id   AF-A0A7S2S2X4-F1
#
_cell.length_a   1.000
_cell.length_b   1.000
_cell.length_c   1.000
_cell.angle_alpha   90.00
_cell.angle_beta   90.00
_cell.angle_gamma   90.00
#
_symmetry.space_group_name_H-M   'P 1'
#
loop_
_entity.id
_entity.type
_entity.pdbx_description
1 polymer ?
#
loop_
_entity_poly.entity_id
_entity_poly.type
_entity_poly.pdbx_seq_one_letter_code
_entity_poly.pdbx_strand_id
1 'polypeptide(L)'
;GQGLFLGWTGEGGVVRGETLLSETARLIKRAEAKNILQEPDWVDRNPVIQVNKDGFLDIRPLLLYKSNHAKSSDWHCNTQVVRRGPEELCLVAIRDIREGEELMWEYSKTWEPPAAS
;
A
#
# COMPACT_ATOMS: atom_id res chain seq x y z
N GLY A 1 -8.31 6.03 8.21
CA GLY A 1 -9.15 5.02 7.54
C GLY A 1 -9.55 3.95 8.55
N GLN A 2 -10.33 2.95 8.14
CA GLN A 2 -10.36 1.68 8.89
C GLN A 2 -8.99 1.02 8.64
N GLY A 3 -8.16 0.93 9.68
CA GLY A 3 -6.84 0.31 9.59
C GLY A 3 -6.94 -1.17 9.19
N LEU A 4 -5.86 -1.69 8.63
CA LEU A 4 -5.71 -3.12 8.35
C LEU A 4 -4.99 -3.75 9.54
N PHE A 5 -5.54 -4.81 10.13
CA PHE A 5 -4.98 -5.45 11.33
C PHE A 5 -4.65 -6.91 11.05
N LEU A 6 -3.58 -7.41 11.67
CA LEU A 6 -3.30 -8.83 11.66
C LEU A 6 -4.34 -9.56 12.53
N GLY A 7 -5.17 -10.38 11.90
CA GLY A 7 -6.10 -11.27 12.60
C GLY A 7 -5.39 -12.45 13.28
N TRP A 8 -6.17 -13.31 13.95
CA TRP A 8 -5.67 -14.52 14.59
C TRP A 8 -5.00 -15.45 13.56
N THR A 9 -3.71 -15.77 13.78
CA THR A 9 -2.95 -16.67 12.90
C THR A 9 -2.84 -18.10 13.43
N GLY A 10 -3.29 -18.36 14.66
CA GLY A 10 -3.10 -19.65 15.34
C GLY A 10 -1.68 -19.92 15.86
N GLU A 11 -0.69 -19.14 15.41
CA GLU A 11 0.74 -19.28 15.74
C GLU A 11 1.31 -18.07 16.51
N GLY A 12 0.45 -17.12 16.91
CA GLY A 12 0.82 -15.96 17.73
C GLY A 12 1.45 -14.80 16.97
N GLY A 13 1.52 -14.86 15.64
CA GLY A 13 2.01 -13.78 14.80
C GLY A 13 2.39 -14.21 13.39
N VAL A 14 3.17 -13.35 12.73
CA VAL A 14 3.81 -13.50 11.42
C VAL A 14 5.29 -13.14 11.59
N VAL A 15 6.20 -13.91 11.00
CA VAL A 15 7.65 -13.63 11.12
C VAL A 15 8.15 -12.72 10.01
N ARG A 16 9.28 -12.05 10.27
CA ARG A 16 9.93 -11.20 9.27
C ARG A 16 10.12 -11.92 7.93
N GLY A 17 9.74 -11.24 6.85
CA GLY A 17 9.89 -11.70 5.48
C GLY A 17 8.68 -12.45 4.92
N GLU A 18 7.72 -12.82 5.77
CA GLU A 18 6.49 -13.47 5.31
C GLU A 18 5.59 -12.52 4.55
N THR A 19 4.89 -13.07 3.56
CA THR A 19 3.87 -12.37 2.79
C THR A 19 2.53 -12.50 3.50
N LEU A 20 1.97 -11.38 3.96
CA LEU A 20 0.67 -11.33 4.63
C LEU A 20 -0.48 -11.30 3.63
N LEU A 21 -0.29 -10.57 2.54
CA LEU A 21 -1.27 -10.39 1.47
C LEU A 21 -0.54 -10.44 0.13
N SER A 22 -1.13 -11.10 -0.87
CA SER A 22 -0.78 -10.92 -2.26
C SER A 22 -2.05 -10.58 -3.04
N GLU A 23 -2.05 -9.44 -3.70
CA GLU A 23 -3.18 -8.91 -4.44
C GLU A 23 -2.75 -8.46 -5.83
N THR A 24 -3.62 -8.67 -6.82
CA THR A 24 -3.39 -8.21 -8.19
C THR A 24 -4.07 -6.86 -8.36
N ALA A 25 -3.28 -5.81 -8.57
CA ALA A 25 -3.76 -4.48 -8.87
C ALA A 25 -4.03 -4.32 -10.36
N ARG A 26 -4.94 -3.41 -10.72
CA ARG A 26 -5.16 -3.09 -12.14
C ARG A 26 -4.11 -2.11 -12.62
N LEU A 27 -3.38 -2.44 -13.69
CA LEU A 27 -2.50 -1.48 -14.36
C LEU A 27 -3.34 -0.45 -15.13
N ILE A 28 -3.11 0.83 -14.81
CA ILE A 28 -3.76 1.97 -15.44
C ILE A 28 -2.73 2.92 -16.04
N LYS A 29 -3.17 3.72 -17.01
CA LYS A 29 -2.32 4.73 -17.64
C LYS A 29 -2.31 6.02 -16.81
N ARG A 30 -1.28 6.84 -17.03
CA ARG A 30 -1.13 8.19 -16.43
C ARG A 30 -2.40 9.04 -16.46
N ALA A 31 -3.11 9.08 -17.59
CA ALA A 31 -4.32 9.91 -17.73
C ALA A 31 -5.43 9.47 -16.75
N GLU A 32 -5.60 8.16 -16.58
CA GLU A 32 -6.58 7.61 -15.65
C GLU A 32 -6.17 7.82 -14.20
N ALA A 33 -4.88 7.60 -13.87
CA ALA A 33 -4.35 7.89 -12.54
C ALA A 33 -4.55 9.36 -12.14
N LYS A 34 -4.37 10.30 -13.08
CA LYS A 34 -4.64 11.72 -12.87
C LYS A 34 -6.10 11.98 -12.53
N ASN A 35 -7.03 11.36 -13.25
CA ASN A 35 -8.47 11.52 -12.97
C ASN A 35 -8.80 11.03 -11.55
N ILE A 36 -8.28 9.87 -11.16
CA ILE A 36 -8.49 9.30 -9.81
C ILE A 36 -7.95 10.24 -8.72
N LEU A 37 -6.76 10.81 -8.89
CA LEU A 37 -6.15 11.70 -7.91
C LEU A 37 -6.83 13.08 -7.82
N GLN A 38 -7.65 13.45 -8.80
CA GLN A 38 -8.42 14.69 -8.82
C GLN A 38 -9.85 14.52 -8.28
N GLU A 39 -10.30 13.28 -8.07
CA GLU A 39 -11.58 13.00 -7.43
C GLU A 39 -11.54 13.47 -5.95
N PRO A 40 -12.55 14.23 -5.48
CA PRO A 40 -12.57 14.79 -4.11
C PRO A 40 -12.35 13.76 -3.00
N ASP A 41 -12.84 12.54 -3.17
CA ASP A 41 -12.73 11.45 -2.19
C ASP A 41 -11.28 10.97 -1.96
N TRP A 42 -10.38 11.31 -2.88
CA TRP A 42 -9.00 10.83 -2.92
C TRP A 42 -7.95 11.95 -2.76
N VAL A 43 -8.39 13.19 -2.55
CA VAL A 43 -7.51 14.30 -2.15
C VAL A 43 -6.81 13.93 -0.84
N ASP A 44 -5.50 14.14 -0.79
CA ASP A 44 -4.60 13.77 0.32
C ASP A 44 -4.58 12.26 0.68
N ARG A 45 -5.04 11.40 -0.23
CA ARG A 45 -4.95 9.94 -0.10
C ARG A 45 -3.96 9.33 -1.08
N ASN A 46 -3.71 8.03 -0.92
CA ASN A 46 -2.83 7.26 -1.79
C ASN A 46 -3.59 6.14 -2.53
N PRO A 47 -4.42 6.48 -3.55
CA PRO A 47 -5.22 5.49 -4.28
C PRO A 47 -4.47 4.68 -5.33
N VAL A 48 -3.26 5.11 -5.70
CA VAL A 48 -2.53 4.56 -6.85
C VAL A 48 -1.04 4.48 -6.56
N ILE A 49 -0.37 3.43 -7.05
CA ILE A 49 1.10 3.29 -6.93
C ILE A 49 1.72 3.49 -8.31
N GLN A 50 2.62 4.46 -8.45
CA GLN A 50 3.36 4.64 -9.70
C GLN A 50 4.42 3.54 -9.86
N VAL A 51 4.39 2.81 -10.98
CA VAL A 51 5.33 1.70 -11.22
C VAL A 51 6.34 1.98 -12.34
N ASN A 52 6.02 2.90 -13.25
CA ASN A 52 6.96 3.42 -14.24
C ASN A 52 6.48 4.82 -14.71
N LYS A 53 7.08 5.38 -15.76
CA LYS A 53 6.74 6.71 -16.27
C LYS A 53 5.26 6.82 -16.67
N ASP A 54 4.68 5.77 -17.24
CA ASP A 54 3.36 5.82 -17.88
C ASP A 54 2.32 4.87 -17.25
N GLY A 55 2.76 3.99 -16.35
CA GLY A 55 1.96 2.97 -15.68
C GLY A 55 1.84 3.19 -14.18
N PHE A 56 0.62 3.00 -13.69
CA PHE A 56 0.22 3.12 -12.29
C PHE A 56 -0.62 1.90 -11.93
N LEU A 57 -0.62 1.50 -10.66
CA LEU A 57 -1.47 0.44 -10.14
C LEU A 57 -2.61 1.07 -9.35
N ASP A 58 -3.86 0.77 -9.73
CA ASP A 58 -5.05 1.18 -8.98
C ASP A 58 -5.23 0.25 -7.77
N ILE A 59 -5.01 0.78 -6.57
CA ILE A 59 -5.07 0.01 -5.32
C ILE A 59 -6.35 0.25 -4.54
N ARG A 60 -7.23 1.15 -4.99
CA ARG A 60 -8.52 1.45 -4.35
C ARG A 60 -9.39 0.22 -4.03
N PRO A 61 -9.47 -0.82 -4.89
CA PRO A 61 -10.27 -2.01 -4.58
C PRO A 61 -9.56 -3.02 -3.67
N LEU A 62 -8.29 -2.82 -3.35
CA LEU A 62 -7.45 -3.80 -2.64
C LEU A 62 -7.53 -3.62 -1.12
N LEU A 63 -7.31 -4.71 -0.38
CA LEU A 63 -7.17 -4.68 1.08
C LEU A 63 -5.93 -3.90 1.51
N LEU A 64 -4.84 -3.97 0.73
CA LEU A 64 -3.62 -3.20 0.94
C LEU A 64 -3.87 -1.70 1.11
N TYR A 65 -4.86 -1.12 0.43
CA TYR A 65 -5.20 0.29 0.57
C TYR A 65 -5.77 0.66 1.95
N LYS A 66 -6.23 -0.31 2.74
CA LYS A 66 -6.66 -0.10 4.13
C LYS A 66 -5.50 0.04 5.11
N SER A 67 -4.31 -0.39 4.74
CA SER A 67 -3.11 -0.27 5.55
C SER A 67 -2.64 1.19 5.60
N ASN A 68 -2.56 1.75 6.81
CA ASN A 68 -2.23 3.16 7.00
C ASN A 68 -0.74 3.45 6.79
N HIS A 69 -0.43 4.73 6.56
CA HIS A 69 0.93 5.22 6.42
C HIS A 69 1.67 5.24 7.77
N ALA A 70 2.89 4.70 7.78
CA ALA A 70 3.89 4.97 8.81
C ALA A 70 5.25 5.20 8.13
N LYS A 71 6.05 6.15 8.63
CA LYS A 71 7.40 6.34 8.09
C LYS A 71 8.25 5.09 8.36
N SER A 72 9.18 4.76 7.48
CA SER A 72 10.05 3.58 7.67
C SER A 72 10.93 3.66 8.93
N SER A 73 11.15 4.88 9.45
CA SER A 73 11.83 5.11 10.73
C SER A 73 10.93 4.92 11.96
N ASP A 74 9.62 4.80 11.80
CA ASP A 74 8.66 4.59 12.88
C ASP A 74 8.59 3.10 13.25
N TRP A 75 8.57 2.79 14.53
CA TRP A 75 8.45 1.43 15.04
C TRP A 75 7.09 0.78 14.71
N HIS A 76 6.07 1.62 14.46
CA HIS A 76 4.78 1.18 13.95
C HIS A 76 4.83 0.70 12.50
N CYS A 77 5.82 1.12 11.70
CA CYS A 77 6.03 0.58 10.36
C CYS A 77 6.52 -0.86 10.47
N ASN A 78 5.66 -1.81 10.15
CA ASN A 78 5.91 -3.24 10.34
C ASN A 78 5.75 -4.04 9.04
N THR A 79 5.26 -3.41 7.99
CA THR A 79 5.14 -4.01 6.66
C THR A 79 5.74 -3.11 5.58
N GLN A 80 6.02 -3.71 4.43
CA GLN A 80 6.37 -3.02 3.20
C GLN A 80 5.58 -3.61 2.02
N VAL A 81 5.36 -2.81 0.99
CA VAL A 81 4.74 -3.26 -0.24
C VAL A 81 5.83 -3.61 -1.26
N VAL A 82 5.86 -4.87 -1.68
CA VAL A 82 6.81 -5.38 -2.68
C VAL A 82 6.04 -5.76 -3.94
N ARG A 83 6.53 -5.32 -5.10
CA ARG A 83 5.99 -5.74 -6.39
C ARG A 83 6.69 -7.02 -6.87
N ARG A 84 5.93 -8.10 -7.09
CA ARG A 84 6.47 -9.41 -7.56
C ARG A 84 6.13 -9.74 -9.02
N GLY A 85 5.36 -8.89 -9.69
CA GLY A 85 5.05 -9.01 -11.11
C GLY A 85 4.64 -7.66 -11.71
N PRO A 86 4.12 -7.64 -12.95
CA PRO A 86 3.63 -6.40 -13.56
C PRO A 86 2.53 -5.72 -12.72
N GLU A 87 1.66 -6.54 -12.12
CA GLU A 87 0.43 -6.13 -11.42
C GLU A 87 0.32 -6.70 -9.99
N GLU A 88 1.21 -7.61 -9.59
CA GLU A 88 1.16 -8.25 -8.28
C GLU A 88 1.86 -7.40 -7.21
N LEU A 89 1.10 -7.04 -6.17
CA LEU A 89 1.55 -6.35 -4.97
C LEU A 89 1.44 -7.28 -3.77
N CYS A 90 2.54 -7.41 -3.04
CA CYS A 90 2.61 -8.19 -1.82
C CYS A 90 2.87 -7.30 -0.62
N LEU A 91 2.06 -7.44 0.44
CA LEU A 91 2.36 -6.85 1.75
C LEU A 91 3.24 -7.83 2.51
N VAL A 92 4.45 -7.41 2.86
CA VAL A 92 5.50 -8.26 3.44
C VAL A 92 5.92 -7.73 4.81
N ALA A 93 6.04 -8.62 5.79
CA ALA A 93 6.51 -8.28 7.12
C ALA A 93 7.99 -7.84 7.09
N ILE A 94 8.32 -6.67 7.63
CA ILE A 94 9.72 -6.21 7.75
C ILE A 94 10.34 -6.51 9.12
N ARG A 95 9.50 -6.88 10.09
CA ARG A 95 9.83 -7.42 11.41
C ARG A 95 8.76 -8.44 11.80
N ASP A 96 8.94 -9.13 12.92
CA ASP A 96 7.89 -9.97 13.47
C ASP A 96 6.69 -9.11 13.87
N ILE A 97 5.48 -9.61 13.58
CA ILE A 97 4.21 -8.92 13.79
C ILE A 97 3.31 -9.83 14.63
N ARG A 98 2.81 -9.30 15.74
CA ARG A 98 1.89 -10.00 16.63
C ARG A 98 0.46 -9.80 16.17
N GLU A 99 -0.38 -10.77 16.52
CA GLU A 99 -1.82 -10.64 16.38
C GLU A 99 -2.35 -9.33 16.99
N GLY A 100 -3.28 -8.70 16.28
CA GLY A 100 -3.88 -7.43 16.69
C GLY A 100 -3.02 -6.19 16.39
N GLU A 101 -1.77 -6.34 15.94
CA GLU A 101 -1.01 -5.21 15.43
C GLU A 101 -1.65 -4.67 14.14
N GLU A 102 -1.70 -3.34 14.02
CA GLU A 102 -2.05 -2.68 12.79
C GLU A 102 -0.93 -2.86 11.77
N LEU A 103 -1.26 -3.31 10.57
CA LEU A 103 -0.35 -3.38 9.44
C LEU A 103 -0.20 -1.98 8.87
N MET A 104 1.02 -1.44 8.92
CA MET A 104 1.35 -0.12 8.43
C MET A 104 2.60 -0.17 7.56
N TRP A 105 2.62 0.66 6.52
CA TRP A 105 3.75 0.74 5.59
C TRP A 105 4.04 2.19 5.20
N GLU A 106 5.29 2.43 4.83
CA GLU A 106 5.67 3.70 4.24
C GLU A 106 5.17 3.76 2.81
N TYR A 107 4.09 4.51 2.62
CA TYR A 107 3.62 4.90 1.30
C TYR A 107 4.80 5.38 0.46
N SER A 108 5.07 4.66 -0.63
CA SER A 108 5.93 5.19 -1.69
C SER A 108 5.36 6.54 -2.10
N LYS A 109 6.23 7.51 -2.42
CA LYS A 109 5.76 8.79 -2.97
C LYS A 109 4.80 8.52 -4.10
N THR A 110 3.51 8.70 -3.83
CA THR A 110 2.52 8.86 -4.88
C THR A 110 2.99 10.02 -5.72
N TRP A 111 2.84 9.87 -7.03
CA TRP A 111 3.07 10.94 -7.99
C TRP A 111 2.56 12.27 -7.41
N GLU A 112 3.49 13.20 -7.16
CA GLU A 112 3.15 14.57 -6.82
C GLU A 112 2.78 15.24 -8.16
N PRO A 113 1.55 15.77 -8.34
CA PRO A 113 1.30 16.65 -9.47
C PRO A 113 2.31 17.80 -9.41
N PRO A 114 2.83 18.29 -10.55
CA PRO A 114 3.59 19.52 -10.54
C PRO A 114 2.74 20.59 -9.84
N ALA A 115 3.34 21.31 -8.88
CA ALA A 115 2.68 22.41 -8.20
C ALA A 115 2.02 23.29 -9.26
N ALA A 116 0.73 23.60 -9.07
CA ALA A 116 0.03 24.51 -9.96
C ALA A 116 0.78 25.86 -9.91
N SER A 117 1.48 26.15 -11.01
CA SER A 117 2.15 27.43 -11.27
C SER A 117 1.15 28.50 -11.65
#